data_AF-A0A023GBJ9-F1
#
_entry.id   AF-A0A023GBJ9-F1
#
_cell.length_a   1.000
_cell.length_b   1.000
_cell.length_c   1.000
_cell.angle_alpha   90.00
_cell.angle_beta   90.00
_cell.angle_gamma   90.00
#
_symmetry.space_group_name_H-M   'P 1'
#
loop_
_entity.id
_entity.type
_entity.pdbx_description
1 polymer ?
#
loop_
_entity_poly.entity_id
_entity_poly.type
_entity_poly.pdbx_seq_one_letter_code
_entity_poly.pdbx_strand_id
1 'polypeptide(L)'
;MRGFIVAYVAYISSIFLTCHSLNVPKLEAIVYPEVFDGREEEGIRVLKINDDLTLKLEETSVLHEDFFVRTYYQGVPQHTYYDVEALQQNLYHDKRQLAAVILSEADGALQVEGVVAPNMKIKPIVGAERSENGLHPHLLESFDDSDVENVYGKMPVAESMLVSSRATGFDSTKYNVKDVYPEIFFVVDSIFQSGFNSTKKMLKYLMVVFTVVNIRYLSVTDPRIHLIFRGVEKSNYTQESIYYKYLTNVNRIDALASLYKIVDFVDGNNETYGKYDMVFFLTGADMIAVEGSRQESSLSGLAFVASACTKHRAQLGEDTPYSYRGIRIVAHEVGHTLGCPHDGTQIDGYVHSFRPDSTGCPWHHGYIMSYIEEDSRSMKFSHCCKYQISQMTWSREAACLHTNDSKRQENFKWPVKVTLPGYKLKLNKQCQMTYPTLKKTYYLSKFGIHHCIARCYVPGWQFQASDGDWPMLLIDGTPCRSNDTTKQWRCINGDCVQIKKKQKS
;
A
#
# COMPACT_ATOMS: atom_id res chain seq x y z
N MET A 1 -63.21 37.25 -14.95
CA MET A 1 -62.57 36.93 -16.25
C MET A 1 -61.09 36.68 -16.00
N ARG A 2 -60.59 35.44 -16.20
CA ARG A 2 -59.17 35.00 -16.21
C ARG A 2 -58.40 35.21 -14.89
N GLY A 3 -57.51 34.39 -14.37
CA GLY A 3 -56.79 33.17 -14.79
C GLY A 3 -55.69 32.91 -13.73
N PHE A 4 -55.24 31.65 -13.63
CA PHE A 4 -54.24 31.06 -12.72
C PHE A 4 -52.96 31.88 -12.42
N ILE A 5 -52.32 31.63 -11.25
CA ILE A 5 -50.89 31.24 -11.07
C ILE A 5 -50.57 30.86 -9.61
N VAL A 6 -49.79 29.79 -9.46
CA VAL A 6 -49.24 29.12 -8.27
C VAL A 6 -47.83 29.65 -7.96
N ALA A 7 -47.41 29.72 -6.68
CA ALA A 7 -46.03 29.48 -6.18
C ALA A 7 -45.99 29.67 -4.65
N TYR A 8 -46.12 28.63 -3.82
CA TYR A 8 -45.02 27.83 -3.23
C TYR A 8 -43.85 28.65 -2.66
N VAL A 9 -43.91 28.94 -1.35
CA VAL A 9 -42.76 29.37 -0.55
C VAL A 9 -42.04 28.10 -0.08
N ALA A 10 -40.85 27.87 -0.63
CA ALA A 10 -39.99 26.75 -0.28
C ALA A 10 -39.31 27.00 1.08
N TYR A 11 -39.64 26.14 2.04
CA TYR A 11 -38.89 25.94 3.27
C TYR A 11 -37.68 25.04 2.90
N ILE A 12 -36.51 25.63 2.65
CA ILE A 12 -35.28 24.84 2.48
C ILE A 12 -34.76 24.50 3.88
N SER A 13 -35.29 23.40 4.42
CA SER A 13 -34.62 22.63 5.46
C SER A 13 -33.37 22.02 4.83
N SER A 14 -32.20 22.57 5.12
CA SER A 14 -30.92 21.95 4.76
C SER A 14 -30.87 20.54 5.36
N ILE A 15 -31.00 19.54 4.50
CA ILE A 15 -30.77 18.14 4.81
C ILE A 15 -29.27 18.01 5.10
N PHE A 16 -28.89 18.10 6.37
CA PHE A 16 -27.66 17.49 6.84
C PHE A 16 -27.86 15.98 6.74
N LEU A 17 -27.50 15.41 5.58
CA LEU A 17 -27.19 13.99 5.48
C LEU A 17 -25.87 13.81 6.26
N THR A 18 -26.00 13.64 7.58
CA THR A 18 -24.99 12.93 8.37
C THR A 18 -24.97 11.51 7.83
N CYS A 19 -24.11 11.27 6.84
CA CYS A 19 -23.72 9.94 6.46
C CYS A 19 -22.89 9.42 7.63
N HIS A 20 -23.54 8.76 8.61
CA HIS A 20 -22.81 7.88 9.50
C HIS A 20 -22.13 6.85 8.61
N SER A 21 -20.80 6.90 8.55
CA SER A 21 -19.98 5.79 8.12
C SER A 21 -20.45 4.57 8.90
N LEU A 22 -21.05 3.61 8.19
CA LEU A 22 -21.36 2.31 8.73
C LEU A 22 -20.02 1.68 9.12
N ASN A 23 -19.74 1.62 10.42
CA ASN A 23 -18.61 0.87 10.96
C ASN A 23 -18.66 -0.55 10.40
N VAL A 24 -17.73 -0.87 9.50
CA VAL A 24 -17.54 -2.23 8.99
C VAL A 24 -17.22 -3.11 10.21
N PRO A 25 -17.91 -4.23 10.44
CA PRO A 25 -17.62 -5.09 11.58
C PRO A 25 -16.17 -5.55 11.52
N LYS A 26 -15.39 -5.21 12.55
CA LYS A 26 -14.01 -5.68 12.72
C LYS A 26 -14.01 -7.20 12.70
N LEU A 27 -13.38 -7.79 11.67
CA LEU A 27 -13.30 -9.24 11.54
C LEU A 27 -12.09 -9.70 12.33
N GLU A 28 -12.33 -10.44 13.41
CA GLU A 28 -11.30 -11.15 14.18
C GLU A 28 -11.66 -12.64 14.21
N ALA A 29 -10.71 -13.50 13.85
CA ALA A 29 -10.88 -14.94 13.86
C ALA A 29 -9.60 -15.64 14.29
N ILE A 30 -9.75 -16.71 15.08
CA ILE A 30 -8.64 -17.63 15.38
C ILE A 30 -8.59 -18.68 14.27
N VAL A 31 -7.40 -18.86 13.70
CA VAL A 31 -7.14 -19.79 12.60
C VAL A 31 -5.92 -20.66 12.92
N TYR A 32 -5.77 -21.76 12.19
CA TYR A 32 -4.68 -22.72 12.35
C TYR A 32 -4.05 -22.98 10.98
N PRO A 33 -3.09 -22.15 10.56
CA PRO A 33 -2.51 -22.23 9.24
C PRO A 33 -1.67 -23.50 9.05
N GLU A 34 -1.70 -24.01 7.83
CA GLU A 34 -0.96 -25.20 7.40
C GLU A 34 -0.26 -24.91 6.06
N VAL A 35 0.97 -25.38 5.90
CA VAL A 35 1.74 -25.24 4.66
C VAL A 35 1.81 -26.59 3.97
N PHE A 36 1.53 -26.58 2.66
CA PHE A 36 1.59 -27.73 1.79
C PHE A 36 2.58 -27.46 0.66
N ASP A 37 3.54 -28.35 0.47
CA ASP A 37 4.46 -28.32 -0.66
C ASP A 37 3.88 -29.12 -1.83
N GLY A 38 3.88 -28.54 -3.03
CA GLY A 38 3.49 -29.22 -4.26
C GLY A 38 4.42 -30.38 -4.62
N ARG A 39 3.93 -31.37 -5.38
CA ARG A 39 4.77 -32.46 -5.90
C ARG A 39 5.90 -31.89 -6.77
N GLU A 40 7.07 -32.53 -6.70
CA GLU A 40 8.43 -32.07 -7.06
C GLU A 40 8.63 -31.34 -8.42
N GLU A 41 7.66 -31.33 -9.33
CA GLU A 41 7.79 -30.69 -10.66
C GLU A 41 7.24 -29.25 -10.74
N GLU A 42 6.41 -28.78 -9.80
CA GLU A 42 5.82 -27.42 -9.88
C GLU A 42 6.37 -26.41 -8.85
N GLY A 43 7.03 -26.85 -7.77
CA GLY A 43 7.60 -25.93 -6.76
C GLY A 43 6.59 -25.01 -6.06
N ILE A 44 5.29 -25.28 -6.20
CA ILE A 44 4.23 -24.43 -5.66
C ILE A 44 4.03 -24.76 -4.18
N ARG A 45 4.45 -23.85 -3.31
CA ARG A 45 4.14 -23.88 -1.87
C ARG A 45 2.80 -23.17 -1.63
N VAL A 46 1.93 -23.80 -0.85
CA VAL A 46 0.58 -23.32 -0.58
C VAL A 46 0.38 -23.18 0.92
N LEU A 47 -0.01 -21.99 1.37
CA LEU A 47 -0.39 -21.74 2.75
C LEU A 47 -1.92 -21.72 2.86
N LYS A 48 -2.50 -22.72 3.53
CA LYS A 48 -3.91 -22.73 3.90
C LYS A 48 -4.05 -22.06 5.26
N ILE A 49 -4.74 -20.92 5.32
CA ILE A 49 -5.00 -20.21 6.58
C ILE A 49 -6.27 -20.76 7.22
N ASN A 50 -7.31 -20.95 6.41
CA ASN A 50 -8.53 -21.66 6.76
C ASN A 50 -9.15 -22.26 5.48
N ASP A 51 -10.37 -22.82 5.55
CA ASP A 51 -11.06 -23.40 4.38
C ASP A 51 -11.41 -22.38 3.28
N ASP A 52 -11.20 -21.11 3.59
CA ASP A 52 -11.68 -19.93 2.89
C ASP A 52 -10.55 -18.94 2.55
N LEU A 53 -9.30 -19.22 2.89
CA LEU A 53 -8.19 -18.33 2.60
C LEU A 53 -6.95 -19.17 2.41
N THR A 54 -6.39 -19.08 1.21
CA THR A 54 -5.23 -19.84 0.82
C THR A 54 -4.33 -18.97 -0.04
N LEU A 55 -3.06 -18.90 0.31
CA LEU A 55 -2.04 -18.15 -0.41
C LEU A 55 -1.18 -19.10 -1.24
N LYS A 56 -0.84 -18.66 -2.45
CA LYS A 56 0.19 -19.29 -3.28
C LYS A 56 1.49 -18.58 -3.01
N LEU A 57 2.38 -19.27 -2.32
CA LEU A 57 3.61 -18.69 -1.86
C LEU A 57 4.65 -18.72 -2.97
N GLU A 58 4.93 -17.54 -3.53
CA GLU A 58 6.11 -17.29 -4.35
C GLU A 58 7.19 -16.68 -3.46
N GLU A 59 8.43 -17.17 -3.56
CA GLU A 59 9.57 -16.52 -2.91
C GLU A 59 9.77 -15.11 -3.47
N THR A 60 10.14 -14.18 -2.59
CA THR A 60 10.38 -12.79 -2.97
C THR A 60 11.51 -12.20 -2.14
N SER A 61 12.20 -11.24 -2.73
CA SER A 61 13.26 -10.48 -2.07
C SER A 61 13.02 -9.00 -2.29
N VAL A 62 13.23 -8.20 -1.25
CA VAL A 62 13.09 -6.74 -1.31
C VAL A 62 14.34 -6.00 -0.86
N LEU A 63 15.23 -6.68 -0.16
CA LEU A 63 16.46 -6.12 0.35
C LEU A 63 17.56 -6.26 -0.71
N HIS A 64 18.32 -5.19 -0.89
CA HIS A 64 19.51 -5.19 -1.74
C HIS A 64 20.72 -5.82 -1.00
N GLU A 65 21.75 -6.30 -1.71
CA GLU A 65 22.93 -6.95 -1.11
C GLU A 65 23.69 -6.05 -0.12
N ASP A 66 23.63 -4.73 -0.32
CA ASP A 66 24.26 -3.73 0.53
C ASP A 66 23.31 -3.17 1.60
N PHE A 67 22.16 -3.82 1.83
CA PHE A 67 21.21 -3.40 2.85
C PHE A 67 21.85 -3.33 4.23
N PHE A 68 21.60 -2.23 4.92
CA PHE A 68 22.17 -1.99 6.24
C PHE A 68 21.21 -1.25 7.16
N VAL A 69 21.46 -1.39 8.46
CA VAL A 69 20.84 -0.56 9.49
C VAL A 69 21.86 0.43 10.01
N ARG A 70 21.53 1.72 9.96
CA ARG A 70 22.30 2.80 10.55
C ARG A 70 21.78 3.14 11.94
N THR A 71 22.69 3.17 12.90
CA THR A 71 22.50 3.69 14.26
C THR A 71 23.58 4.71 14.58
N TYR A 72 23.52 5.36 15.74
CA TYR A 72 24.54 6.31 16.16
C TYR A 72 25.08 5.96 17.55
N TYR A 73 26.40 5.98 17.69
CA TYR A 73 27.08 5.87 18.98
C TYR A 73 27.88 7.15 19.22
N GLN A 74 27.52 7.91 20.26
CA GLN A 74 28.15 9.20 20.58
C GLN A 74 28.20 10.18 19.38
N GLY A 75 27.16 10.19 18.56
CA GLY A 75 27.05 11.05 17.38
C GLY A 75 27.76 10.52 16.12
N VAL A 76 28.48 9.41 16.22
CA VAL A 76 29.15 8.76 15.07
C VAL A 76 28.22 7.72 14.45
N PRO A 77 28.02 7.72 13.11
CA PRO A 77 27.20 6.71 12.45
C PRO A 77 27.86 5.33 12.51
N GLN A 78 27.07 4.32 12.87
CA GLN A 78 27.43 2.91 12.89
C GLN A 78 26.52 2.15 11.94
N HIS A 79 27.10 1.49 10.94
CA HIS A 79 26.35 0.65 9.99
C HIS A 79 26.44 -0.82 10.42
N THR A 80 25.28 -1.45 10.57
CA THR A 80 25.15 -2.89 10.78
C THR A 80 24.64 -3.51 9.50
N TYR A 81 25.49 -4.28 8.83
CA TYR A 81 25.10 -5.09 7.68
C TYR A 81 24.50 -6.40 8.17
N TYR A 82 23.47 -6.87 7.47
CA TYR A 82 22.82 -8.14 7.76
C TYR A 82 23.16 -9.14 6.67
N ASP A 83 23.16 -10.43 7.02
CA ASP A 83 23.03 -11.47 6.01
C ASP A 83 21.64 -11.31 5.39
N VAL A 84 21.63 -10.69 4.21
CA VAL A 84 20.41 -10.33 3.51
C VAL A 84 19.66 -11.61 3.13
N GLU A 85 20.34 -12.63 2.63
CA GLU A 85 19.72 -13.92 2.27
C GLU A 85 19.02 -14.54 3.48
N ALA A 86 19.70 -14.61 4.63
CA ALA A 86 19.10 -15.14 5.86
C ALA A 86 17.95 -14.28 6.41
N LEU A 87 17.96 -12.96 6.18
CA LEU A 87 16.93 -12.05 6.70
C LEU A 87 15.61 -12.16 5.91
N GLN A 88 15.69 -12.34 4.59
CA GLN A 88 14.53 -12.55 3.69
C GLN A 88 14.21 -14.03 3.45
N GLN A 89 14.97 -14.94 4.05
CA GLN A 89 14.62 -16.35 4.06
C GLN A 89 13.19 -16.53 4.60
N ASN A 90 12.39 -17.29 3.87
CA ASN A 90 10.97 -17.55 4.16
C ASN A 90 10.03 -16.33 4.03
N LEU A 91 10.47 -15.25 3.37
CA LEU A 91 9.57 -14.20 2.90
C LEU A 91 8.90 -14.65 1.60
N TYR A 92 7.57 -14.65 1.62
CA TYR A 92 6.75 -15.03 0.48
C TYR A 92 5.73 -13.95 0.17
N HIS A 93 5.29 -13.91 -1.09
CA HIS A 93 4.14 -13.10 -1.49
C HIS A 93 3.14 -13.90 -2.31
N ASP A 94 1.92 -13.39 -2.37
CA ASP A 94 0.92 -13.75 -3.37
C ASP A 94 0.42 -12.43 -3.98
N LYS A 95 0.96 -12.10 -5.17
CA LYS A 95 0.63 -10.86 -5.89
C LYS A 95 -0.87 -10.70 -6.16
N ARG A 96 -1.62 -11.82 -6.25
CA ARG A 96 -3.05 -11.80 -6.56
C ARG A 96 -3.90 -11.54 -5.34
N GLN A 97 -3.45 -12.05 -4.19
CA GLN A 97 -4.06 -11.74 -2.91
C GLN A 97 -3.54 -10.43 -2.32
N LEU A 98 -2.60 -9.77 -3.01
CA LEU A 98 -1.94 -8.56 -2.55
C LEU A 98 -1.30 -8.76 -1.16
N ALA A 99 -0.74 -9.95 -0.97
CA ALA A 99 -0.32 -10.49 0.30
C ALA A 99 1.20 -10.67 0.35
N ALA A 100 1.78 -10.51 1.53
CA ALA A 100 3.16 -10.89 1.83
C ALA A 100 3.24 -11.41 3.27
N VAL A 101 3.84 -12.58 3.44
CA VAL A 101 3.95 -13.27 4.73
C VAL A 101 5.35 -13.78 4.95
N ILE A 102 5.75 -13.82 6.21
CA ILE A 102 6.96 -14.50 6.65
C ILE A 102 6.53 -15.79 7.34
N LEU A 103 7.09 -16.90 6.87
CA LEU A 103 6.98 -18.18 7.56
C LEU A 103 8.16 -18.36 8.51
N SER A 104 7.88 -18.90 9.69
CA SER A 104 8.91 -19.33 10.63
C SER A 104 8.42 -20.53 11.42
N GLU A 105 9.31 -21.12 12.22
CA GLU A 105 8.99 -22.24 13.08
C GLU A 105 9.37 -21.88 14.52
N ALA A 106 8.45 -22.16 15.46
CA ALA A 106 8.70 -22.00 16.88
C ALA A 106 8.16 -23.23 17.62
N ASP A 107 9.02 -23.85 18.42
CA ASP A 107 8.72 -25.07 19.20
C ASP A 107 8.16 -26.23 18.33
N GLY A 108 8.60 -26.35 17.09
CA GLY A 108 8.11 -27.38 16.16
C GLY A 108 6.74 -27.08 15.54
N ALA A 109 6.25 -25.84 15.62
CA ALA A 109 5.00 -25.42 15.00
C ALA A 109 5.20 -24.23 14.04
N LEU A 110 4.46 -24.25 12.94
CA LEU A 110 4.44 -23.19 11.94
C LEU A 110 3.96 -21.87 12.55
N GLN A 111 4.69 -20.80 12.24
CA GLN A 111 4.36 -19.43 12.57
C GLN A 111 4.23 -18.62 11.27
N VAL A 112 3.09 -17.95 11.12
CA VAL A 112 2.80 -17.07 9.98
C VAL A 112 2.56 -15.66 10.50
N GLU A 113 3.28 -14.70 9.95
CA GLU A 113 3.11 -13.28 10.27
C GLU A 113 3.15 -12.46 8.98
N GLY A 114 2.19 -11.55 8.79
CA GLY A 114 2.15 -10.67 7.63
C GLY A 114 0.76 -10.28 7.16
N VAL A 115 0.70 -9.83 5.92
CA VAL A 115 -0.53 -9.43 5.22
C VAL A 115 -0.99 -10.59 4.34
N VAL A 116 -2.25 -10.98 4.51
CA VAL A 116 -2.82 -12.18 3.86
C VAL A 116 -3.92 -11.84 2.86
N ALA A 117 -4.40 -10.61 2.86
CA ALA A 117 -5.32 -10.04 1.87
C ALA A 117 -5.20 -8.50 1.93
N PRO A 118 -5.84 -7.75 1.00
CA PRO A 118 -5.75 -6.29 0.96
C PRO A 118 -5.89 -5.60 2.31
N ASN A 119 -6.89 -5.99 3.11
CA ASN A 119 -7.20 -5.38 4.40
C ASN A 119 -7.17 -6.41 5.54
N MET A 120 -6.39 -7.50 5.40
CA MET A 120 -6.27 -8.54 6.44
C MET A 120 -4.83 -8.87 6.75
N LYS A 121 -4.55 -9.04 8.03
CA LYS A 121 -3.27 -9.49 8.56
C LYS A 121 -3.44 -10.74 9.41
N ILE A 122 -2.34 -11.47 9.53
CA ILE A 122 -2.22 -12.64 10.38
C ILE A 122 -1.03 -12.47 11.31
N LYS A 123 -1.21 -12.88 12.56
CA LYS A 123 -0.11 -12.94 13.54
C LYS A 123 -0.28 -14.13 14.48
N PRO A 124 0.80 -14.71 15.00
CA PRO A 124 0.70 -15.79 15.98
C PRO A 124 0.17 -15.29 17.33
N ILE A 125 -0.66 -16.10 18.00
CA ILE A 125 -1.16 -15.79 19.35
C ILE A 125 -0.14 -16.28 20.37
N VAL A 126 0.64 -15.35 20.92
CA VAL A 126 1.71 -15.68 21.87
C VAL A 126 1.14 -16.26 23.16
N GLY A 127 1.67 -17.41 23.60
CA GLY A 127 1.29 -18.05 24.87
C GLY A 127 -0.02 -18.84 24.84
N ALA A 128 -0.62 -19.02 23.67
CA ALA A 128 -1.82 -19.84 23.52
C ALA A 128 -1.48 -21.34 23.42
N GLU A 129 -2.39 -22.18 23.92
CA GLU A 129 -2.27 -23.63 23.79
C GLU A 129 -2.44 -24.09 22.34
N ARG A 130 -1.76 -25.18 22.00
CA ARG A 130 -1.85 -25.80 20.67
C ARG A 130 -3.18 -26.52 20.51
N SER A 131 -3.62 -26.65 19.26
CA SER A 131 -4.69 -27.58 18.92
C SER A 131 -4.30 -29.04 19.22
N GLU A 132 -5.29 -29.94 19.26
CA GLU A 132 -5.08 -31.38 19.40
C GLU A 132 -4.12 -31.96 18.33
N ASN A 133 -4.08 -31.34 17.15
CA ASN A 133 -3.20 -31.73 16.05
C ASN A 133 -1.81 -31.07 16.10
N GLY A 134 -1.49 -30.36 17.19
CA GLY A 134 -0.21 -29.68 17.37
C GLY A 134 -0.07 -28.35 16.63
N LEU A 135 -1.11 -27.89 15.92
CA LEU A 135 -1.11 -26.60 15.22
C LEU A 135 -1.16 -25.44 16.22
N HIS A 136 -0.37 -24.42 15.96
CA HIS A 136 -0.35 -23.20 16.75
C HIS A 136 -1.45 -22.24 16.27
N PRO A 137 -2.19 -21.58 17.16
CA PRO A 137 -3.23 -20.63 16.78
C PRO A 137 -2.64 -19.30 16.29
N HIS A 138 -3.30 -18.72 15.30
CA HIS A 138 -3.02 -17.39 14.76
C HIS A 138 -4.27 -16.53 14.81
N LEU A 139 -4.09 -15.24 15.07
CA LEU A 139 -5.15 -14.25 14.95
C LEU A 139 -5.14 -13.73 13.51
N LEU A 140 -6.27 -13.93 12.83
CA LEU A 140 -6.61 -13.28 11.57
C LEU A 140 -7.48 -12.06 11.89
N GLU A 141 -7.03 -10.88 11.51
CA GLU A 141 -7.74 -9.63 11.80
C GLU A 141 -7.77 -8.70 10.58
N SER A 142 -8.84 -7.92 10.45
CA SER A 142 -8.85 -6.79 9.52
C SER A 142 -7.87 -5.70 9.96
N PHE A 143 -7.46 -4.84 9.04
CA PHE A 143 -6.77 -3.61 9.45
C PHE A 143 -7.69 -2.76 10.31
N ASP A 144 -7.12 -2.04 11.28
CA ASP A 144 -7.85 -1.07 12.08
C ASP A 144 -7.96 0.21 11.23
N ASP A 145 -9.06 0.31 10.49
CA ASP A 145 -9.33 1.43 9.56
C ASP A 145 -9.98 2.65 10.26
N SER A 146 -10.06 2.65 11.61
CA SER A 146 -10.77 3.71 12.34
C SER A 146 -10.11 5.11 12.27
N ASP A 147 -8.87 5.21 11.78
CA ASP A 147 -8.07 6.44 11.93
C ASP A 147 -7.29 6.87 10.66
N VAL A 148 -7.51 6.28 9.48
CA VAL A 148 -6.87 6.74 8.23
C VAL A 148 -7.83 7.66 7.48
N GLU A 149 -7.81 8.96 7.78
CA GLU A 149 -8.80 9.88 7.19
C GLU A 149 -8.22 10.86 6.16
N ASN A 150 -6.93 11.21 6.14
CA ASN A 150 -6.34 12.15 5.16
C ASN A 150 -4.82 11.96 4.93
N VAL A 151 -4.34 12.26 3.71
CA VAL A 151 -2.95 12.11 3.25
C VAL A 151 -2.67 13.22 2.21
N TYR A 152 -1.83 14.24 2.44
CA TYR A 152 -1.81 15.42 1.54
C TYR A 152 -0.62 15.47 0.57
N GLY A 153 -0.88 15.74 -0.72
CA GLY A 153 0.15 16.20 -1.67
C GLY A 153 0.43 17.71 -1.55
N LYS A 154 1.70 18.12 -1.47
CA LYS A 154 2.10 19.53 -1.33
C LYS A 154 2.79 20.12 -2.56
N MET A 155 2.51 21.41 -2.78
CA MET A 155 3.10 22.30 -3.80
C MET A 155 4.51 22.75 -3.43
N PRO A 156 5.31 23.19 -4.42
CA PRO A 156 6.45 24.05 -4.16
C PRO A 156 6.01 25.33 -3.44
N VAL A 157 6.58 25.59 -2.27
CA VAL A 157 6.67 26.98 -1.77
C VAL A 157 7.56 27.73 -2.75
N ALA A 158 7.16 28.93 -3.14
CA ALA A 158 7.83 29.77 -4.13
C ALA A 158 9.24 30.18 -3.68
N GLU A 159 10.18 29.24 -3.66
CA GLU A 159 11.61 29.49 -3.69
C GLU A 159 12.02 29.54 -5.16
N SER A 160 12.58 30.67 -5.59
CA SER A 160 13.11 30.79 -6.95
C SER A 160 14.33 29.88 -7.09
N MET A 161 14.12 28.62 -7.48
CA MET A 161 15.23 27.77 -7.88
C MET A 161 15.74 28.27 -9.23
N LEU A 162 16.97 28.76 -9.24
CA LEU A 162 17.68 29.14 -10.46
C LEU A 162 18.03 27.87 -11.24
N VAL A 163 17.08 27.34 -12.02
CA VAL A 163 17.32 26.17 -12.88
C VAL A 163 17.81 26.62 -14.24
N SER A 164 18.94 26.06 -14.68
CA SER A 164 19.47 26.26 -16.03
C SER A 164 18.45 25.74 -17.06
N SER A 165 18.07 26.58 -18.03
CA SER A 165 17.09 26.25 -19.08
C SER A 165 17.49 25.07 -19.99
N ARG A 166 18.72 24.55 -19.85
CA ARG A 166 19.21 23.37 -20.59
C ARG A 166 18.97 22.04 -19.85
N ALA A 167 18.53 22.07 -18.60
CA ALA A 167 18.34 20.88 -17.75
C ALA A 167 16.87 20.44 -17.61
N THR A 168 15.92 21.19 -18.16
CA THR A 168 14.48 20.93 -18.04
C THR A 168 13.89 20.32 -19.31
N GLY A 169 12.74 19.68 -19.19
CA GLY A 169 12.03 18.98 -20.27
C GLY A 169 12.29 17.48 -20.30
N PHE A 170 11.69 16.80 -21.28
CA PHE A 170 11.79 15.36 -21.39
C PHE A 170 13.04 14.88 -22.12
N ASP A 171 13.52 13.72 -21.70
CA ASP A 171 14.50 12.93 -22.39
C ASP A 171 13.81 11.81 -23.18
N SER A 172 13.69 12.01 -24.49
CA SER A 172 13.08 11.03 -25.41
C SER A 172 13.76 9.66 -25.38
N THR A 173 15.01 9.55 -24.92
CA THR A 173 15.69 8.25 -24.77
C THR A 173 15.05 7.40 -23.66
N LYS A 174 14.33 8.03 -22.73
CA LYS A 174 13.68 7.37 -21.59
C LYS A 174 12.27 6.84 -21.90
N TYR A 175 11.65 7.25 -23.00
CA TYR A 175 10.28 6.85 -23.35
C TYR A 175 10.09 5.34 -23.49
N ASN A 176 11.15 4.62 -23.89
CA ASN A 176 11.10 3.18 -24.12
C ASN A 176 11.74 2.36 -22.98
N VAL A 177 12.19 2.99 -21.90
CA VAL A 177 12.69 2.27 -20.72
C VAL A 177 11.54 1.48 -20.10
N LYS A 178 11.74 0.17 -19.90
CA LYS A 178 10.68 -0.74 -19.44
C LYS A 178 10.66 -0.97 -17.95
N ASP A 179 11.77 -0.72 -17.27
CA ASP A 179 11.93 -0.93 -15.84
C ASP A 179 12.71 0.23 -15.25
N VAL A 180 12.19 0.77 -14.15
CA VAL A 180 12.79 1.83 -13.34
C VAL A 180 12.88 1.31 -11.91
N TYR A 181 13.99 1.60 -11.24
CA TYR A 181 14.35 1.00 -9.95
C TYR A 181 14.59 2.06 -8.87
N PRO A 182 13.54 2.78 -8.41
CA PRO A 182 13.76 3.85 -7.44
C PRO A 182 14.29 3.32 -6.12
N GLU A 183 15.37 3.92 -5.64
CA GLU A 183 16.08 3.50 -4.44
C GLU A 183 15.60 4.27 -3.21
N ILE A 184 15.00 3.59 -2.24
CA ILE A 184 14.39 4.22 -1.06
C ILE A 184 15.14 3.82 0.20
N PHE A 185 15.49 4.83 1.01
CA PHE A 185 16.09 4.67 2.33
C PHE A 185 15.10 5.12 3.41
N PHE A 186 14.87 4.29 4.42
CA PHE A 186 13.93 4.61 5.50
C PHE A 186 14.67 5.22 6.68
N VAL A 187 14.09 6.26 7.28
CA VAL A 187 14.45 6.76 8.60
C VAL A 187 13.26 6.48 9.52
N VAL A 188 13.46 5.69 10.57
CA VAL A 188 12.39 5.30 11.50
C VAL A 188 12.62 5.94 12.86
N ASP A 189 11.59 6.57 13.42
CA ASP A 189 11.73 7.30 14.67
C ASP A 189 11.67 6.44 15.94
N SER A 190 12.08 7.04 17.05
CA SER A 190 12.16 6.37 18.35
C SER A 190 10.80 5.84 18.84
N ILE A 191 9.69 6.50 18.48
CA ILE A 191 8.34 6.09 18.85
C ILE A 191 7.94 4.82 18.08
N PHE A 192 8.10 4.81 16.76
CA PHE A 192 7.84 3.63 15.92
C PHE A 192 8.72 2.46 16.35
N GLN A 193 10.02 2.71 16.56
CA GLN A 193 10.97 1.70 17.02
C GLN A 193 10.54 1.06 18.36
N SER A 194 9.97 1.84 19.28
CA SER A 194 9.62 1.38 20.63
C SER A 194 8.55 0.28 20.65
N GLY A 195 7.74 0.15 19.59
CA GLY A 195 6.75 -0.91 19.50
C GLY A 195 7.33 -2.29 19.15
N PHE A 196 8.61 -2.39 18.83
CA PHE A 196 9.26 -3.66 18.47
C PHE A 196 10.22 -4.14 19.56
N ASN A 197 10.10 -5.42 19.94
CA ASN A 197 11.00 -6.03 20.92
C ASN A 197 12.45 -6.20 20.41
N SER A 198 12.68 -6.10 19.10
CA SER A 198 14.02 -6.16 18.51
C SER A 198 14.07 -5.52 17.12
N THR A 199 15.26 -5.06 16.73
CA THR A 199 15.51 -4.58 15.36
C THR A 199 15.14 -5.63 14.31
N LYS A 200 15.39 -6.93 14.57
CA LYS A 200 15.04 -8.00 13.63
C LYS A 200 13.53 -8.10 13.38
N LYS A 201 12.69 -7.93 14.42
CA LYS A 201 11.23 -7.90 14.25
C LYS A 201 10.77 -6.68 13.45
N MET A 202 11.32 -5.51 13.76
CA MET A 202 11.06 -4.29 12.99
C MET A 202 11.43 -4.44 11.52
N LEU A 203 12.61 -5.00 11.21
CA LEU A 203 13.03 -5.24 9.83
C LEU A 203 12.09 -6.21 9.10
N LYS A 204 11.71 -7.32 9.73
CA LYS A 204 10.73 -8.27 9.17
C LYS A 204 9.40 -7.60 8.84
N TYR A 205 8.90 -6.75 9.75
CA TYR A 205 7.69 -5.96 9.53
C TYR A 205 7.84 -5.02 8.33
N LEU A 206 8.91 -4.23 8.27
CA LEU A 206 9.19 -3.30 7.17
C LEU A 206 9.37 -4.03 5.83
N MET A 207 9.95 -5.23 5.83
CA MET A 207 10.07 -6.06 4.62
C MET A 207 8.70 -6.47 4.07
N VAL A 208 7.78 -6.89 4.94
CA VAL A 208 6.39 -7.18 4.54
C VAL A 208 5.73 -5.91 3.99
N VAL A 209 5.85 -4.78 4.70
CA VAL A 209 5.31 -3.48 4.24
C VAL A 209 5.84 -3.15 2.83
N PHE A 210 7.15 -3.15 2.65
CA PHE A 210 7.80 -2.77 1.39
C PHE A 210 7.51 -3.76 0.26
N THR A 211 7.35 -5.05 0.57
CA THR A 211 6.91 -6.07 -0.40
C THR A 211 5.51 -5.75 -0.90
N VAL A 212 4.56 -5.48 0.00
CA VAL A 212 3.18 -5.17 -0.39
C VAL A 212 3.11 -3.82 -1.11
N VAL A 213 3.88 -2.81 -0.70
CA VAL A 213 4.01 -1.55 -1.44
C VAL A 213 4.45 -1.83 -2.88
N ASN A 214 5.52 -2.60 -3.10
CA ASN A 214 5.95 -3.00 -4.45
C ASN A 214 4.82 -3.69 -5.24
N ILE A 215 4.00 -4.51 -4.59
CA ILE A 215 2.83 -5.15 -5.23
C ILE A 215 1.82 -4.10 -5.72
N ARG A 216 1.59 -2.99 -4.98
CA ARG A 216 0.69 -1.89 -5.41
C ARG A 216 1.18 -1.23 -6.72
N TYR A 217 2.49 -1.15 -6.90
CA TYR A 217 3.13 -0.58 -8.08
C TYR A 217 3.10 -1.49 -9.33
N LEU A 218 2.77 -2.78 -9.20
CA LEU A 218 2.68 -3.70 -10.35
C LEU A 218 1.65 -3.29 -11.41
N SER A 219 0.69 -2.44 -11.03
CA SER A 219 -0.31 -1.90 -11.96
C SER A 219 0.23 -0.78 -12.86
N VAL A 220 1.43 -0.26 -12.57
CA VAL A 220 2.18 0.70 -13.39
C VAL A 220 3.07 -0.09 -14.34
N THR A 221 2.82 0.03 -15.65
CA THR A 221 3.43 -0.87 -16.65
C THR A 221 4.31 -0.18 -17.69
N ASP A 222 4.31 1.15 -17.73
CA ASP A 222 5.08 1.92 -18.72
C ASP A 222 5.60 3.23 -18.08
N PRO A 223 6.78 3.21 -17.43
CA PRO A 223 7.60 2.02 -17.16
C PRO A 223 7.05 1.16 -16.01
N ARG A 224 7.57 -0.06 -15.85
CA ARG A 224 7.39 -0.84 -14.62
C ARG A 224 8.25 -0.25 -13.52
N ILE A 225 7.68 -0.06 -12.33
CA ILE A 225 8.39 0.45 -11.15
C ILE A 225 8.72 -0.70 -10.22
N HIS A 226 9.99 -0.84 -9.86
CA HIS A 226 10.48 -1.80 -8.87
C HIS A 226 11.23 -1.04 -7.78
N LEU A 227 10.57 -0.75 -6.67
CA LEU A 227 11.19 -0.03 -5.57
C LEU A 227 12.25 -0.92 -4.91
N ILE A 228 13.41 -0.35 -4.61
CA ILE A 228 14.53 -1.04 -3.95
C ILE A 228 14.67 -0.52 -2.52
N PHE A 229 14.65 -1.44 -1.54
CA PHE A 229 14.82 -1.07 -0.14
C PHE A 229 16.32 -1.06 0.20
N ARG A 230 16.93 0.13 0.32
CA ARG A 230 18.39 0.27 0.49
C ARG A 230 18.87 0.18 1.94
N GLY A 231 18.02 0.46 2.91
CA GLY A 231 18.43 0.45 4.31
C GLY A 231 17.46 1.16 5.23
N VAL A 232 17.78 1.10 6.51
CA VAL A 232 17.02 1.74 7.59
C VAL A 232 17.97 2.52 8.49
N GLU A 233 17.69 3.77 8.76
CA GLU A 233 18.26 4.51 9.87
C GLU A 233 17.31 4.52 11.06
N LYS A 234 17.83 4.21 12.24
CA LYS A 234 17.14 4.36 13.51
C LYS A 234 17.56 5.67 14.15
N SER A 235 16.68 6.67 14.12
CA SER A 235 16.92 7.93 14.80
C SER A 235 16.69 7.80 16.31
N ASN A 236 17.11 8.83 17.03
CA ASN A 236 16.77 9.02 18.44
C ASN A 236 16.19 10.41 18.64
N TYR A 237 15.62 10.65 19.83
CA TYR A 237 14.95 11.91 20.16
C TYR A 237 15.82 13.16 19.95
N THR A 238 17.13 13.08 20.18
CA THR A 238 18.05 14.21 19.95
C THR A 238 18.10 14.58 18.47
N GLN A 239 18.25 13.58 17.59
CA GLN A 239 18.24 13.80 16.15
C GLN A 239 16.85 14.21 15.66
N GLU A 240 15.80 13.55 16.15
CA GLU A 240 14.40 13.86 15.85
C GLU A 240 14.05 15.32 16.18
N SER A 241 14.59 15.87 17.27
CA SER A 241 14.36 17.29 17.64
C SER A 241 14.87 18.30 16.59
N ILE A 242 15.77 17.88 15.70
CA ILE A 242 16.29 18.71 14.61
C ILE A 242 15.20 18.85 13.54
N TYR A 243 14.62 17.74 13.10
CA TYR A 243 13.71 17.69 11.95
C TYR A 243 12.22 17.60 12.29
N TYR A 244 11.84 17.26 13.53
CA TYR A 244 10.45 17.33 13.99
C TYR A 244 10.13 18.67 14.64
N LYS A 245 8.88 19.10 14.46
CA LYS A 245 8.27 20.20 15.19
C LYS A 245 7.21 19.60 16.12
N TYR A 246 7.64 19.21 17.32
CA TYR A 246 6.72 18.70 18.34
C TYR A 246 5.72 19.77 18.78
N LEU A 247 4.48 19.35 18.96
CA LEU A 247 3.41 20.16 19.55
C LEU A 247 3.47 20.06 21.09
N THR A 248 2.62 20.83 21.78
CA THR A 248 2.57 20.86 23.25
C THR A 248 2.20 19.52 23.88
N ASN A 249 1.54 18.63 23.13
CA ASN A 249 1.27 17.26 23.55
C ASN A 249 2.43 16.34 23.15
N VAL A 250 2.84 15.47 24.08
CA VAL A 250 3.89 14.47 23.84
C VAL A 250 3.42 13.54 22.70
N ASN A 251 4.34 13.17 21.80
CA ASN A 251 4.12 12.32 20.63
C ASN A 251 3.22 12.89 19.53
N ARG A 252 3.04 14.22 19.47
CA ARG A 252 2.41 14.89 18.31
C ARG A 252 3.39 15.79 17.59
N ILE A 253 3.38 15.75 16.27
CA ILE A 253 4.22 16.61 15.42
C ILE A 253 3.36 17.44 14.48
N ASP A 254 3.76 18.70 14.26
CA ASP A 254 3.27 19.48 13.13
C ASP A 254 3.86 18.86 11.86
N ALA A 255 3.02 18.20 11.08
CA ALA A 255 3.44 17.42 9.92
C ALA A 255 4.12 18.28 8.86
N LEU A 256 3.57 19.47 8.57
CA LEU A 256 4.07 20.34 7.52
C LEU A 256 5.39 20.99 7.91
N ALA A 257 5.45 21.54 9.13
CA ALA A 257 6.68 22.13 9.64
C ALA A 257 7.81 21.09 9.76
N SER A 258 7.45 19.86 10.14
CA SER A 258 8.38 18.75 10.21
C SER A 258 8.89 18.34 8.82
N LEU A 259 8.02 18.21 7.82
CA LEU A 259 8.43 17.83 6.47
C LEU A 259 9.43 18.84 5.85
N TYR A 260 9.23 20.15 6.04
CA TYR A 260 10.20 21.15 5.58
C TYR A 260 11.56 21.03 6.29
N LYS A 261 11.56 20.86 7.61
CA LYS A 261 12.81 20.63 8.34
C LYS A 261 13.48 19.31 7.97
N ILE A 262 12.71 18.28 7.61
CA ILE A 262 13.24 17.02 7.07
C ILE A 262 13.95 17.29 5.74
N VAL A 263 13.39 18.11 4.85
CA VAL A 263 14.07 18.52 3.61
C VAL A 263 15.41 19.19 3.92
N ASP A 264 15.42 20.18 4.82
CA ASP A 264 16.67 20.86 5.21
C ASP A 264 17.68 19.91 5.85
N PHE A 265 17.21 18.97 6.66
CA PHE A 265 18.03 17.96 7.30
C PHE A 265 18.64 16.99 6.27
N VAL A 266 17.85 16.49 5.31
CA VAL A 266 18.33 15.59 4.26
C VAL A 266 19.33 16.30 3.34
N ASP A 267 19.02 17.54 2.94
CA ASP A 267 19.88 18.35 2.08
C ASP A 267 21.19 18.73 2.78
N GLY A 268 21.12 19.17 4.05
CA GLY A 268 22.29 19.46 4.87
C GLY A 268 23.17 18.25 5.18
N ASN A 269 22.65 17.04 5.00
CA ASN A 269 23.36 15.77 5.20
C ASN A 269 23.50 15.00 3.86
N ASN A 270 23.73 15.71 2.75
CA ASN A 270 23.78 15.09 1.42
C ASN A 270 24.87 14.01 1.27
N GLU A 271 25.99 14.08 1.99
CA GLU A 271 26.98 12.99 2.00
C GLU A 271 26.39 11.65 2.50
N THR A 272 25.37 11.74 3.35
CA THR A 272 24.70 10.59 3.99
C THR A 272 23.50 10.09 3.19
N TYR A 273 22.74 11.01 2.59
CA TYR A 273 21.46 10.71 1.92
C TYR A 273 21.50 10.88 0.40
N GLY A 274 22.54 11.50 -0.16
CA GLY A 274 22.71 11.85 -1.58
C GLY A 274 22.44 10.72 -2.54
N LYS A 275 22.88 9.51 -2.18
CA LYS A 275 22.84 8.30 -2.99
C LYS A 275 21.47 7.59 -3.10
N TYR A 276 20.41 8.11 -2.47
CA TYR A 276 19.08 7.47 -2.51
C TYR A 276 18.09 8.33 -3.27
N ASP A 277 17.37 7.79 -4.24
CA ASP A 277 16.39 8.56 -5.00
C ASP A 277 15.31 9.19 -4.12
N MET A 278 14.96 8.53 -3.01
CA MET A 278 13.98 8.98 -2.02
C MET A 278 14.39 8.62 -0.59
N VAL A 279 14.00 9.46 0.37
CA VAL A 279 14.21 9.21 1.81
C VAL A 279 12.89 9.29 2.54
N PHE A 280 12.42 8.16 3.05
CA PHE A 280 11.12 8.05 3.70
C PHE A 280 11.27 8.10 5.22
N PHE A 281 10.67 9.10 5.86
CA PHE A 281 10.61 9.21 7.31
C PHE A 281 9.32 8.55 7.80
N LEU A 282 9.47 7.44 8.52
CA LEU A 282 8.37 6.70 9.13
C LEU A 282 8.28 7.04 10.62
N THR A 283 7.14 7.59 11.04
CA THR A 283 6.94 8.06 12.40
C THR A 283 5.88 7.24 13.14
N GLY A 284 6.10 7.00 14.42
CA GLY A 284 5.05 6.53 15.33
C GLY A 284 4.31 7.68 16.04
N ALA A 285 4.69 8.93 15.79
CA ALA A 285 4.02 10.11 16.31
C ALA A 285 2.72 10.39 15.54
N ASP A 286 1.78 11.06 16.21
CA ASP A 286 0.54 11.57 15.65
C ASP A 286 0.82 12.89 14.88
N MET A 287 0.69 12.83 13.56
CA MET A 287 0.92 13.88 12.56
C MET A 287 -0.30 14.78 12.50
N ILE A 288 -0.10 16.03 12.89
CA ILE A 288 -1.15 17.04 12.94
C ILE A 288 -0.96 18.01 11.79
N ALA A 289 -2.02 18.21 11.00
CA ALA A 289 -2.10 19.34 10.09
C ALA A 289 -2.42 20.60 10.89
N VAL A 290 -1.50 21.55 10.90
CA VAL A 290 -1.63 22.82 11.63
C VAL A 290 -1.85 23.95 10.63
N GLU A 291 -2.98 24.65 10.74
CA GLU A 291 -3.28 25.84 9.95
C GLU A 291 -3.75 26.97 10.88
N GLY A 292 -2.83 27.89 11.21
CA GLY A 292 -3.09 28.94 12.19
C GLY A 292 -3.39 28.35 13.56
N SER A 293 -4.62 28.51 14.05
CA SER A 293 -5.10 27.93 15.31
C SER A 293 -5.80 26.56 15.15
N ARG A 294 -6.07 26.12 13.91
CA ARG A 294 -6.72 24.84 13.63
C ARG A 294 -5.68 23.71 13.66
N GLN A 295 -6.02 22.64 14.37
CA GLN A 295 -5.26 21.39 14.39
C GLN A 295 -6.17 20.26 13.93
N GLU A 296 -5.70 19.47 12.98
CA GLU A 296 -6.44 18.34 12.42
C GLU A 296 -5.58 17.07 12.50
N SER A 297 -6.06 16.05 13.22
CA SER A 297 -5.34 14.81 13.55
C SER A 297 -5.62 13.66 12.58
N SER A 298 -6.24 13.93 11.45
CA SER A 298 -6.60 12.93 10.46
C SER A 298 -5.49 12.71 9.41
N LEU A 299 -4.33 13.35 9.57
CA LEU A 299 -3.25 13.33 8.58
C LEU A 299 -2.29 12.17 8.82
N SER A 300 -2.18 11.24 7.89
CA SER A 300 -1.30 10.07 8.03
C SER A 300 -0.06 10.08 7.14
N GLY A 301 0.07 11.05 6.24
CA GLY A 301 1.25 11.18 5.36
C GLY A 301 1.34 12.50 4.62
N LEU A 302 2.56 12.89 4.25
CA LEU A 302 2.86 14.13 3.56
C LEU A 302 4.09 13.97 2.65
N ALA A 303 3.95 14.38 1.39
CA ALA A 303 5.05 14.45 0.43
C ALA A 303 4.86 15.58 -0.57
N PHE A 304 5.95 15.91 -1.25
CA PHE A 304 5.98 16.85 -2.34
C PHE A 304 5.68 16.16 -3.68
N VAL A 305 4.94 16.83 -4.55
CA VAL A 305 4.55 16.24 -5.84
C VAL A 305 5.65 16.44 -6.89
N ALA A 306 5.96 15.36 -7.64
CA ALA A 306 6.98 15.34 -8.68
C ALA A 306 8.35 15.84 -8.19
N SER A 307 8.80 15.30 -7.05
CA SER A 307 10.00 15.78 -6.35
C SER A 307 11.15 14.77 -6.29
N ALA A 308 11.00 13.58 -6.88
CA ALA A 308 12.10 12.62 -6.97
C ALA A 308 13.32 13.28 -7.64
N CYS A 309 14.52 12.91 -7.19
CA CYS A 309 15.79 13.51 -7.63
C CYS A 309 15.99 15.01 -7.32
N THR A 310 15.09 15.63 -6.54
CA THR A 310 15.25 17.02 -6.07
C THR A 310 15.59 17.05 -4.58
N LYS A 311 15.91 18.25 -4.03
CA LYS A 311 16.06 18.40 -2.57
C LYS A 311 14.78 18.03 -1.79
N HIS A 312 13.62 18.07 -2.45
CA HIS A 312 12.31 17.76 -1.87
C HIS A 312 11.89 16.28 -2.00
N ARG A 313 12.83 15.37 -2.25
CA ARG A 313 12.59 13.91 -2.40
C ARG A 313 12.28 13.15 -1.10
N ALA A 314 12.07 13.85 0.00
CA ALA A 314 11.76 13.26 1.30
C ALA A 314 10.25 13.19 1.52
N GLN A 315 9.80 12.12 2.18
CA GLN A 315 8.41 11.90 2.57
C GLN A 315 8.33 11.72 4.09
N LEU A 316 7.17 12.05 4.68
CA LEU A 316 6.87 11.78 6.08
C LEU A 316 5.54 11.03 6.16
N GLY A 317 5.52 9.89 6.85
CA GLY A 317 4.31 9.09 6.99
C GLY A 317 4.22 8.39 8.34
N GLU A 318 3.00 8.27 8.85
CA GLU A 318 2.72 7.56 10.09
C GLU A 318 2.65 6.05 9.88
N ASP A 319 3.14 5.30 10.85
CA ASP A 319 2.79 3.88 10.95
C ASP A 319 2.74 3.44 12.41
N THR A 320 1.82 2.52 12.69
CA THR A 320 1.74 1.88 14.00
C THR A 320 2.36 0.49 13.91
N PRO A 321 3.29 0.13 14.81
CA PRO A 321 3.91 -1.20 14.84
C PRO A 321 2.89 -2.34 14.77
N TYR A 322 3.14 -3.32 13.88
CA TYR A 322 2.25 -4.46 13.60
C TYR A 322 0.85 -4.09 13.06
N SER A 323 0.61 -2.84 12.66
CA SER A 323 -0.66 -2.43 12.09
C SER A 323 -0.77 -2.75 10.60
N TYR A 324 0.35 -2.64 9.87
CA TYR A 324 0.46 -2.63 8.41
C TYR A 324 -0.20 -1.44 7.70
N ARG A 325 -0.65 -0.42 8.44
CA ARG A 325 -1.26 0.81 7.90
C ARG A 325 -0.28 1.60 7.02
N GLY A 326 1.01 1.56 7.37
CA GLY A 326 2.09 2.14 6.58
C GLY A 326 2.15 1.68 5.11
N ILE A 327 1.54 0.54 4.74
CA ILE A 327 1.51 0.07 3.34
C ILE A 327 0.84 1.09 2.42
N ARG A 328 -0.35 1.58 2.81
CA ARG A 328 -1.09 2.54 1.99
C ARG A 328 -0.36 3.87 1.94
N ILE A 329 0.08 4.34 3.10
CA ILE A 329 0.75 5.63 3.29
C ILE A 329 2.04 5.68 2.46
N VAL A 330 2.92 4.69 2.61
CA VAL A 330 4.16 4.61 1.82
C VAL A 330 3.86 4.56 0.33
N ALA A 331 2.89 3.73 -0.10
CA ALA A 331 2.55 3.66 -1.52
C ALA A 331 2.04 5.00 -2.07
N HIS A 332 1.22 5.71 -1.30
CA HIS A 332 0.64 7.00 -1.65
C HIS A 332 1.71 8.10 -1.75
N GLU A 333 2.56 8.26 -0.72
CA GLU A 333 3.57 9.33 -0.68
C GLU A 333 4.69 9.14 -1.71
N VAL A 334 5.10 7.89 -1.94
CA VAL A 334 6.02 7.57 -3.03
C VAL A 334 5.35 7.91 -4.37
N GLY A 335 4.04 7.74 -4.49
CA GLY A 335 3.26 8.11 -5.67
C GLY A 335 3.29 9.63 -5.93
N HIS A 336 3.12 10.43 -4.87
CA HIS A 336 3.31 11.88 -4.93
C HIS A 336 4.71 12.25 -5.43
N THR A 337 5.75 11.67 -4.81
CA THR A 337 7.14 11.96 -5.17
C THR A 337 7.46 11.57 -6.61
N LEU A 338 6.84 10.49 -7.11
CA LEU A 338 6.91 10.03 -8.50
C LEU A 338 5.97 10.78 -9.45
N GLY A 339 5.29 11.83 -8.99
CA GLY A 339 4.59 12.79 -9.85
C GLY A 339 3.07 12.77 -9.79
N CYS A 340 2.44 11.88 -9.03
CA CYS A 340 0.99 11.83 -8.96
C CYS A 340 0.44 12.93 -8.04
N PRO A 341 -0.44 13.83 -8.49
CA PRO A 341 -1.29 14.56 -7.57
C PRO A 341 -2.43 13.65 -7.09
N HIS A 342 -3.24 14.15 -6.16
CA HIS A 342 -4.51 13.52 -5.84
C HIS A 342 -5.40 13.38 -7.08
N ASP A 343 -6.13 12.28 -7.15
CA ASP A 343 -7.14 12.08 -8.20
C ASP A 343 -8.20 13.20 -8.12
N GLY A 344 -8.49 13.83 -9.26
CA GLY A 344 -9.43 14.94 -9.36
C GLY A 344 -8.81 16.32 -9.17
N THR A 345 -7.48 16.37 -8.98
CA THR A 345 -6.74 17.62 -8.73
C THR A 345 -5.63 17.86 -9.76
N GLN A 346 -5.20 19.11 -9.84
CA GLN A 346 -4.01 19.55 -10.55
C GLN A 346 -3.17 20.39 -9.59
N ILE A 347 -1.85 20.26 -9.68
CA ILE A 347 -0.90 20.93 -8.79
C ILE A 347 0.39 21.22 -9.54
N ASP A 348 1.12 22.25 -9.15
CA ASP A 348 2.47 22.46 -9.65
C ASP A 348 3.41 21.47 -8.97
N GLY A 349 4.24 20.79 -9.75
CA GLY A 349 5.25 19.87 -9.27
C GLY A 349 6.59 20.56 -9.04
N TYR A 350 7.52 19.86 -8.37
CA TYR A 350 8.88 20.35 -8.18
C TYR A 350 9.75 20.23 -9.44
N VAL A 351 9.54 19.17 -10.21
CA VAL A 351 10.06 19.06 -11.57
C VAL A 351 9.29 19.98 -12.51
N HIS A 352 10.01 20.75 -13.33
CA HIS A 352 9.43 21.73 -14.24
C HIS A 352 9.10 21.17 -15.63
N SER A 353 9.52 19.94 -15.92
CA SER A 353 9.28 19.27 -17.20
C SER A 353 7.81 19.02 -17.51
N PHE A 354 6.95 18.89 -16.49
CA PHE A 354 5.52 18.73 -16.64
C PHE A 354 4.76 19.32 -15.44
N ARG A 355 3.48 19.60 -15.64
CA ARG A 355 2.56 19.96 -14.56
C ARG A 355 1.72 18.73 -14.18
N PRO A 356 1.87 18.18 -12.97
CA PRO A 356 1.06 17.07 -12.49
C PRO A 356 -0.45 17.35 -12.56
N ASP A 357 -1.18 16.48 -13.26
CA ASP A 357 -2.63 16.65 -13.49
C ASP A 357 -3.38 15.30 -13.47
N SER A 358 -4.25 15.13 -12.46
CA SER A 358 -5.16 13.98 -12.36
C SER A 358 -6.63 14.41 -12.37
N THR A 359 -6.97 15.59 -12.91
CA THR A 359 -8.36 16.07 -13.00
C THR A 359 -9.27 15.14 -13.80
N GLY A 360 -8.69 14.37 -14.74
CA GLY A 360 -9.40 13.34 -15.51
C GLY A 360 -9.77 12.07 -14.72
N CYS A 361 -9.30 11.90 -13.48
CA CYS A 361 -9.58 10.76 -12.64
C CYS A 361 -10.33 11.22 -11.39
N PRO A 362 -11.66 11.07 -11.30
CA PRO A 362 -12.43 11.56 -10.16
C PRO A 362 -12.00 10.98 -8.82
N TRP A 363 -11.88 11.83 -7.79
CA TRP A 363 -11.55 11.47 -6.40
C TRP A 363 -12.39 10.29 -5.86
N HIS A 364 -13.70 10.34 -6.09
CA HIS A 364 -14.66 9.33 -5.60
C HIS A 364 -14.51 7.95 -6.26
N HIS A 365 -13.61 7.78 -7.22
CA HIS A 365 -13.27 6.45 -7.73
C HIS A 365 -12.46 5.62 -6.74
N GLY A 366 -11.91 6.20 -5.67
CA GLY A 366 -11.32 5.43 -4.59
C GLY A 366 -10.00 4.76 -4.93
N TYR A 367 -9.18 5.31 -5.83
CA TYR A 367 -7.84 4.79 -6.10
C TYR A 367 -6.84 5.20 -4.99
N ILE A 368 -5.61 4.67 -5.00
CA ILE A 368 -4.59 4.95 -3.98
C ILE A 368 -4.41 6.45 -3.73
N MET A 369 -4.48 7.30 -4.76
CA MET A 369 -4.35 8.76 -4.66
C MET A 369 -5.62 9.47 -4.14
N SER A 370 -6.50 8.73 -3.46
CA SER A 370 -7.68 9.23 -2.72
C SER A 370 -7.72 8.62 -1.32
N TYR A 371 -8.59 9.11 -0.44
CA TYR A 371 -8.78 8.49 0.90
C TYR A 371 -9.94 7.49 0.93
N ILE A 372 -10.57 7.22 -0.21
CA ILE A 372 -11.75 6.37 -0.28
C ILE A 372 -11.31 4.91 -0.48
N GLU A 373 -11.60 4.08 0.51
CA GLU A 373 -11.21 2.66 0.56
C GLU A 373 -12.41 1.71 0.44
N GLU A 374 -13.20 1.85 -0.63
CA GLU A 374 -14.44 1.09 -0.80
C GLU A 374 -14.25 -0.26 -1.51
N ASP A 375 -13.29 -0.37 -2.43
CA ASP A 375 -13.09 -1.57 -3.24
C ASP A 375 -11.63 -1.72 -3.72
N SER A 376 -11.38 -2.71 -4.59
CA SER A 376 -10.05 -3.02 -5.13
C SER A 376 -9.28 -1.85 -5.76
N ARG A 377 -9.98 -0.79 -6.18
CA ARG A 377 -9.36 0.43 -6.69
C ARG A 377 -8.48 1.07 -5.63
N SER A 378 -8.83 0.96 -4.35
CA SER A 378 -8.05 1.51 -3.23
C SER A 378 -6.65 0.92 -3.14
N MET A 379 -6.41 -0.19 -3.84
CA MET A 379 -5.15 -0.91 -3.92
C MET A 379 -4.38 -0.71 -5.23
N LYS A 380 -4.81 0.22 -6.07
CA LYS A 380 -4.19 0.53 -7.36
C LYS A 380 -4.07 2.03 -7.59
N PHE A 381 -3.18 2.39 -8.50
CA PHE A 381 -3.15 3.74 -9.06
C PHE A 381 -4.18 3.89 -10.18
N SER A 382 -4.76 5.09 -10.29
CA SER A 382 -5.59 5.49 -11.43
C SER A 382 -4.77 5.56 -12.72
N HIS A 383 -5.43 5.61 -13.88
CA HIS A 383 -4.69 5.80 -15.13
C HIS A 383 -3.99 7.17 -15.19
N CYS A 384 -4.51 8.18 -14.47
CA CYS A 384 -3.90 9.51 -14.41
C CYS A 384 -2.57 9.43 -13.67
N CYS A 385 -2.57 8.88 -12.46
CA CYS A 385 -1.34 8.71 -11.69
C CYS A 385 -0.30 7.86 -12.45
N LYS A 386 -0.71 6.75 -13.10
CA LYS A 386 0.21 5.97 -13.94
C LYS A 386 0.89 6.80 -15.02
N TYR A 387 0.14 7.67 -15.69
CA TYR A 387 0.68 8.56 -16.71
C TYR A 387 1.60 9.64 -16.11
N GLN A 388 1.28 10.18 -14.94
CA GLN A 388 2.15 11.13 -14.24
C GLN A 388 3.49 10.49 -13.83
N ILE A 389 3.48 9.22 -13.41
CA ILE A 389 4.70 8.45 -13.17
C ILE A 389 5.51 8.31 -14.46
N SER A 390 4.87 8.02 -15.60
CA SER A 390 5.57 8.00 -16.90
C SER A 390 6.24 9.34 -17.19
N GLN A 391 5.52 10.45 -17.07
CA GLN A 391 6.04 11.80 -17.28
C GLN A 391 7.24 12.10 -16.37
N MET A 392 7.15 11.74 -15.09
CA MET A 392 8.26 11.87 -14.14
C MET A 392 9.48 11.09 -14.61
N THR A 393 9.31 9.82 -15.00
CA THR A 393 10.44 9.01 -15.47
C THR A 393 11.02 9.48 -16.79
N TRP A 394 10.30 10.30 -17.56
CA TRP A 394 10.81 10.89 -18.79
C TRP A 394 11.53 12.22 -18.55
N SER A 395 11.37 12.82 -17.38
CA SER A 395 11.99 14.10 -17.03
C SER A 395 13.51 14.00 -16.93
N ARG A 396 14.21 14.99 -17.51
CA ARG A 396 15.66 15.15 -17.31
C ARG A 396 16.01 15.46 -15.85
N GLU A 397 15.10 16.14 -15.14
CA GLU A 397 15.27 16.49 -13.73
C GLU A 397 15.14 15.27 -12.82
N ALA A 398 14.52 14.19 -13.31
CA ALA A 398 14.36 12.92 -12.61
C ALA A 398 15.38 11.85 -13.06
N ALA A 399 16.55 12.27 -13.53
CA ALA A 399 17.55 11.36 -14.11
C ALA A 399 18.08 10.30 -13.12
N CYS A 400 18.04 10.57 -11.81
CA CYS A 400 18.47 9.61 -10.78
C CYS A 400 17.68 8.29 -10.82
N LEU A 401 16.41 8.33 -11.23
CA LEU A 401 15.56 7.14 -11.39
C LEU A 401 16.10 6.14 -12.45
N HIS A 402 17.01 6.58 -13.32
CA HIS A 402 17.63 5.75 -14.36
C HIS A 402 19.07 5.37 -14.08
N THR A 403 19.64 5.85 -12.98
CA THR A 403 20.95 5.42 -12.50
C THR A 403 20.73 4.38 -11.42
N ASN A 404 21.19 3.16 -11.67
CA ASN A 404 21.19 2.14 -10.64
C ASN A 404 22.60 2.05 -10.05
N ASP A 405 22.81 2.69 -8.90
CA ASP A 405 24.09 2.64 -8.18
C ASP A 405 24.26 1.31 -7.41
N SER A 406 23.26 0.42 -7.46
CA SER A 406 23.29 -0.89 -6.85
C SER A 406 23.60 -2.02 -7.86
N LYS A 407 24.54 -2.91 -7.51
CA LYS A 407 24.90 -4.08 -8.32
C LYS A 407 23.79 -5.13 -8.16
N ARG A 408 22.88 -5.18 -9.14
CA ARG A 408 21.78 -6.15 -9.15
C ARG A 408 22.29 -7.60 -9.11
N GLN A 409 21.66 -8.45 -8.30
CA GLN A 409 21.79 -9.91 -8.48
C GLN A 409 21.24 -10.32 -9.85
N GLU A 410 22.10 -10.83 -10.73
CA GLU A 410 21.77 -11.25 -12.10
C GLU A 410 20.77 -12.44 -12.18
N ASN A 411 20.38 -13.04 -11.04
CA ASN A 411 19.65 -14.31 -10.99
C ASN A 411 18.19 -14.21 -10.52
N PHE A 412 17.54 -13.05 -10.61
CA PHE A 412 16.13 -12.93 -10.21
C PHE A 412 15.17 -13.49 -11.27
N LYS A 413 14.93 -14.81 -11.25
CA LYS A 413 13.92 -15.46 -12.09
C LYS A 413 12.56 -15.46 -11.39
N TRP A 414 11.69 -14.53 -11.76
CA TRP A 414 10.26 -14.61 -11.46
C TRP A 414 9.67 -15.91 -12.02
N PRO A 415 9.03 -16.79 -11.22
CA PRO A 415 8.39 -17.97 -11.77
C PRO A 415 7.20 -17.59 -12.67
N VAL A 416 7.27 -18.05 -13.91
CA VAL A 416 6.27 -17.83 -14.96
C VAL A 416 5.27 -18.99 -14.95
N LYS A 417 4.22 -18.88 -14.13
CA LYS A 417 2.84 -19.37 -14.33
C LYS A 417 2.18 -19.71 -13.00
N VAL A 418 1.13 -18.97 -12.66
CA VAL A 418 0.28 -19.29 -11.52
C VAL A 418 -1.17 -19.46 -11.98
N THR A 419 -1.82 -20.55 -11.59
CA THR A 419 -3.27 -20.71 -11.76
C THR A 419 -3.99 -19.88 -10.70
N LEU A 420 -4.85 -18.92 -11.09
CA LEU A 420 -5.55 -18.02 -10.15
C LEU A 420 -6.57 -18.77 -9.27
N PRO A 421 -6.70 -18.46 -7.97
CA PRO A 421 -7.66 -19.12 -7.09
C PRO A 421 -9.11 -19.04 -7.60
N GLY A 422 -9.51 -17.92 -8.19
CA GLY A 422 -10.84 -17.73 -8.80
C GLY A 422 -11.11 -18.62 -10.03
N TYR A 423 -10.11 -19.30 -10.61
CA TYR A 423 -10.39 -20.37 -11.58
C TYR A 423 -11.07 -21.59 -10.92
N LYS A 424 -10.87 -21.78 -9.61
CA LYS A 424 -11.34 -22.96 -8.87
C LYS A 424 -12.46 -22.62 -7.86
N LEU A 425 -12.46 -21.40 -7.31
CA LEU A 425 -13.40 -20.99 -6.26
C LEU A 425 -14.75 -20.52 -6.81
N LYS A 426 -15.84 -21.15 -6.35
CA LYS A 426 -17.22 -20.79 -6.71
C LYS A 426 -17.68 -19.52 -5.97
N LEU A 427 -18.57 -18.74 -6.58
CA LEU A 427 -19.08 -17.47 -6.04
C LEU A 427 -19.71 -17.60 -4.64
N ASN A 428 -20.48 -18.66 -4.37
CA ASN A 428 -21.04 -18.89 -3.03
C ASN A 428 -19.95 -19.11 -1.98
N LYS A 429 -18.89 -19.84 -2.35
CA LYS A 429 -17.74 -20.06 -1.45
C LYS A 429 -17.04 -18.74 -1.22
N GLN A 430 -16.83 -17.93 -2.25
CA GLN A 430 -16.29 -16.57 -2.09
C GLN A 430 -17.14 -15.72 -1.13
N CYS A 431 -18.48 -15.78 -1.18
CA CYS A 431 -19.32 -15.05 -0.21
C CYS A 431 -19.13 -15.52 1.23
N GLN A 432 -18.96 -16.83 1.43
CA GLN A 432 -18.65 -17.42 2.73
C GLN A 432 -17.25 -17.00 3.20
N MET A 433 -16.28 -16.91 2.28
CA MET A 433 -14.93 -16.42 2.54
C MET A 433 -14.90 -14.96 2.94
N THR A 434 -15.66 -14.11 2.23
CA THR A 434 -15.72 -12.67 2.48
C THR A 434 -16.45 -12.34 3.77
N TYR A 435 -17.46 -13.13 4.13
CA TYR A 435 -18.26 -12.92 5.35
C TYR A 435 -18.39 -14.20 6.19
N PRO A 436 -17.28 -14.66 6.81
CA PRO A 436 -17.24 -15.96 7.49
C PRO A 436 -18.12 -16.02 8.74
N THR A 437 -18.50 -14.87 9.30
CA THR A 437 -19.39 -14.77 10.45
C THR A 437 -20.87 -14.89 10.08
N LEU A 438 -21.25 -14.72 8.80
CA LEU A 438 -22.65 -14.78 8.36
C LEU A 438 -23.15 -16.21 8.19
N LYS A 439 -24.17 -16.57 8.98
CA LYS A 439 -24.81 -17.89 8.88
C LYS A 439 -25.68 -17.96 7.62
N LYS A 440 -25.35 -18.89 6.71
CA LYS A 440 -26.04 -19.13 5.42
C LYS A 440 -25.89 -18.01 4.37
N THR A 441 -24.73 -17.34 4.29
CA THR A 441 -24.44 -16.43 3.17
C THR A 441 -24.14 -17.17 1.85
N TYR A 442 -24.53 -16.57 0.73
CA TYR A 442 -24.30 -17.08 -0.63
C TYR A 442 -24.41 -15.94 -1.65
N TYR A 443 -23.95 -16.18 -2.87
CA TYR A 443 -23.99 -15.19 -3.95
C TYR A 443 -25.42 -14.97 -4.46
N LEU A 444 -25.84 -13.72 -4.50
CA LEU A 444 -27.14 -13.27 -4.99
C LEU A 444 -27.07 -12.97 -6.49
N SER A 445 -27.36 -13.99 -7.30
CA SER A 445 -27.35 -13.91 -8.77
C SER A 445 -28.19 -12.79 -9.36
N LYS A 446 -29.24 -12.34 -8.65
CA LYS A 446 -30.12 -11.23 -9.06
C LYS A 446 -29.37 -9.91 -9.30
N PHE A 447 -28.21 -9.71 -8.66
CA PHE A 447 -27.41 -8.51 -8.80
C PHE A 447 -26.30 -8.62 -9.86
N GLY A 448 -26.06 -9.83 -10.40
CA GLY A 448 -24.97 -10.06 -11.34
C GLY A 448 -23.58 -9.78 -10.76
N ILE A 449 -22.61 -9.63 -11.65
CA ILE A 449 -21.23 -9.26 -11.34
C ILE A 449 -20.90 -7.97 -12.09
N HIS A 450 -20.48 -6.94 -11.37
CA HIS A 450 -20.12 -5.64 -11.92
C HIS A 450 -18.78 -5.21 -11.35
N HIS A 451 -17.82 -4.87 -12.22
CA HIS A 451 -16.46 -4.47 -11.79
C HIS A 451 -15.81 -5.46 -10.82
N CYS A 452 -15.99 -6.77 -11.06
CA CYS A 452 -15.52 -7.81 -10.15
C CYS A 452 -16.06 -7.71 -8.72
N ILE A 453 -17.20 -7.07 -8.53
CA ILE A 453 -17.95 -7.06 -7.30
C ILE A 453 -19.22 -7.87 -7.51
N ALA A 454 -19.54 -8.73 -6.55
CA ALA A 454 -20.77 -9.49 -6.46
C ALA A 454 -21.48 -9.18 -5.13
N ARG A 455 -22.76 -9.53 -5.01
CA ARG A 455 -23.52 -9.31 -3.77
C ARG A 455 -23.75 -10.62 -3.04
N CYS A 456 -23.55 -10.62 -1.73
CA CYS A 456 -23.72 -11.77 -0.85
C CYS A 456 -24.94 -11.56 0.05
N TYR A 457 -25.72 -12.62 0.26
CA TYR A 457 -26.89 -12.61 1.14
C TYR A 457 -26.49 -12.40 2.61
N VAL A 458 -27.20 -11.51 3.29
CA VAL A 458 -27.03 -11.22 4.71
C VAL A 458 -28.30 -11.63 5.46
N PRO A 459 -28.23 -12.63 6.35
CA PRO A 459 -29.38 -13.03 7.17
C PRO A 459 -29.76 -11.94 8.18
N GLY A 460 -30.94 -11.34 8.03
CA GLY A 460 -31.39 -10.26 8.91
C GLY A 460 -31.55 -10.70 10.36
N TRP A 461 -31.99 -11.93 10.57
CA TRP A 461 -32.18 -12.52 11.91
C TRP A 461 -30.91 -12.54 12.76
N GLN A 462 -29.72 -12.55 12.14
CA GLN A 462 -28.45 -12.53 12.86
C GLN A 462 -28.15 -11.16 13.47
N PHE A 463 -28.80 -10.10 12.98
CA PHE A 463 -28.61 -8.70 13.39
C PHE A 463 -29.91 -8.04 13.90
N GLN A 464 -30.93 -8.84 14.21
CA GLN A 464 -32.28 -8.33 14.57
C GLN A 464 -32.86 -7.36 13.52
N ALA A 465 -32.55 -7.60 12.24
CA ALA A 465 -32.92 -6.76 11.12
C ALA A 465 -33.65 -7.57 10.03
N SER A 466 -34.05 -6.89 8.95
CA SER A 466 -34.51 -7.56 7.73
C SER A 466 -33.34 -8.14 6.93
N ASP A 467 -33.60 -9.15 6.10
CA ASP A 467 -32.60 -9.71 5.20
C ASP A 467 -32.03 -8.64 4.27
N GLY A 468 -30.72 -8.68 4.06
CA GLY A 468 -30.00 -7.70 3.26
C GLY A 468 -28.96 -8.33 2.36
N ASP A 469 -28.08 -7.49 1.83
CA ASP A 469 -26.98 -7.90 0.99
C ASP A 469 -25.76 -6.99 1.14
N TRP A 470 -24.57 -7.59 1.11
CA TRP A 470 -23.28 -6.89 1.25
C TRP A 470 -22.36 -7.15 0.04
N PRO A 471 -21.44 -6.22 -0.31
CA PRO A 471 -20.62 -6.31 -1.51
C PRO A 471 -19.33 -7.12 -1.30
N MET A 472 -19.12 -8.14 -2.11
CA MET A 472 -17.90 -8.93 -2.15
C MET A 472 -17.06 -8.57 -3.36
N LEU A 473 -15.79 -8.23 -3.13
CA LEU A 473 -14.78 -8.21 -4.17
C LEU A 473 -14.41 -9.65 -4.57
N LEU A 474 -14.49 -9.95 -5.87
CA LEU A 474 -14.21 -11.26 -6.42
C LEU A 474 -12.71 -11.53 -6.51
N ILE A 475 -12.35 -12.73 -6.07
CA ILE A 475 -10.96 -13.18 -6.08
C ILE A 475 -10.47 -13.30 -7.52
N ASP A 476 -9.21 -12.96 -7.75
CA ASP A 476 -8.66 -13.02 -9.09
C ASP A 476 -8.78 -14.42 -9.72
N GLY A 477 -9.05 -14.46 -11.01
CA GLY A 477 -9.40 -15.65 -11.78
C GLY A 477 -10.89 -15.94 -11.83
N THR A 478 -11.72 -15.21 -11.08
CA THR A 478 -13.17 -15.44 -11.10
C THR A 478 -13.76 -14.95 -12.42
N PRO A 479 -14.65 -15.72 -13.09
CA PRO A 479 -15.33 -15.22 -14.28
C PRO A 479 -16.19 -14.00 -13.93
N CYS A 480 -15.99 -12.91 -14.67
CA CYS A 480 -16.69 -11.64 -14.41
C CYS A 480 -17.62 -11.20 -15.55
N ARG A 481 -17.71 -12.00 -16.63
CA ARG A 481 -18.64 -11.78 -17.74
C ARG A 481 -19.13 -13.14 -18.25
N SER A 482 -20.44 -13.39 -18.18
CA SER A 482 -21.05 -14.68 -18.56
C SER A 482 -21.48 -14.77 -20.03
N ASN A 483 -21.70 -13.63 -20.70
CA ASN A 483 -22.44 -13.58 -21.96
C ASN A 483 -21.56 -13.63 -23.23
N ASP A 484 -20.25 -13.82 -23.10
CA ASP A 484 -19.34 -13.95 -24.25
C ASP A 484 -18.55 -15.26 -24.12
N THR A 485 -18.99 -16.29 -24.83
CA THR A 485 -18.35 -17.62 -24.83
C THR A 485 -17.06 -17.68 -25.66
N THR A 486 -16.79 -16.63 -26.45
CA THR A 486 -15.59 -16.55 -27.31
C THR A 486 -14.37 -16.02 -26.56
N LYS A 487 -14.59 -15.18 -25.52
CA LYS A 487 -13.54 -14.51 -24.74
C LYS A 487 -13.65 -14.89 -23.25
N GLN A 488 -12.54 -15.29 -22.63
CA GLN A 488 -12.52 -15.55 -21.19
C GLN A 488 -12.26 -14.26 -20.43
N TRP A 489 -13.29 -13.69 -19.81
CA TRP A 489 -13.17 -12.52 -18.95
C TRP A 489 -13.04 -12.94 -17.49
N ARG A 490 -12.04 -12.40 -16.79
CA ARG A 490 -11.66 -12.83 -15.45
C ARG A 490 -11.30 -11.62 -14.59
N CYS A 491 -11.58 -11.72 -13.30
CA CYS A 491 -11.11 -10.74 -12.33
C CYS A 491 -9.59 -10.82 -12.20
N ILE A 492 -8.90 -9.69 -12.31
CA ILE A 492 -7.46 -9.55 -12.08
C ILE A 492 -7.23 -8.24 -11.36
N ASN A 493 -6.63 -8.33 -10.17
CA ASN A 493 -6.56 -7.31 -9.16
C ASN A 493 -7.92 -6.64 -8.88
N GLY A 494 -9.06 -7.29 -9.13
CA GLY A 494 -10.38 -6.65 -9.04
C GLY A 494 -10.87 -5.89 -10.29
N ASP A 495 -10.18 -5.97 -11.43
CA ASP A 495 -10.73 -5.54 -12.73
C ASP A 495 -11.21 -6.74 -13.55
N CYS A 496 -12.31 -6.57 -14.29
CA CYS A 496 -12.77 -7.59 -15.24
C CYS A 496 -11.99 -7.48 -16.56
N VAL A 497 -10.96 -8.29 -16.73
CA VAL A 497 -10.07 -8.24 -17.90
C VAL A 497 -10.21 -9.46 -18.80
N GLN A 498 -9.98 -9.29 -20.10
CA GLN A 498 -9.96 -10.38 -21.06
C GLN A 498 -8.63 -11.14 -20.98
N ILE A 499 -8.70 -12.46 -20.76
CA ILE A 499 -7.54 -13.34 -20.79
C ILE A 499 -7.44 -14.00 -22.17
N LYS A 500 -6.26 -13.94 -22.80
CA LYS A 500 -5.99 -14.58 -24.09
C LYS A 500 -6.03 -16.10 -23.93
N LYS A 501 -6.91 -16.80 -24.66
CA LYS A 501 -6.81 -18.27 -24.84
C LYS A 501 -5.50 -18.54 -25.59
N LYS A 502 -4.60 -19.34 -25.01
CA LYS A 502 -3.53 -19.96 -25.81
C LYS A 502 -4.19 -20.94 -26.78
N GLN A 503 -3.90 -20.79 -28.07
CA GLN A 503 -4.03 -21.92 -29.00
C GLN A 503 -3.13 -23.03 -28.45
N LYS A 504 -3.70 -24.22 -28.25
CA LYS A 504 -2.91 -25.42 -27.99
C LYS A 504 -2.12 -25.68 -29.28
N SER A 505 -0.81 -25.49 -29.22
CA SER A 505 0.13 -26.07 -30.20
C SER A 505 0.46 -27.48 -29.75
#